data_AF-A0A6G1GQ86-F1
#
_entry.id   AF-A0A6G1GQ86-F1
#
_cell.length_a   1.000
_cell.length_b   1.000
_cell.length_c   1.000
_cell.angle_alpha   90.00
_cell.angle_beta   90.00
_cell.angle_gamma   90.00
#
_symmetry.space_group_name_H-M   'P 1'
#
loop_
_entity.id
_entity.type
_entity.pdbx_description
1 polymer ?
#
loop_
_entity_poly.entity_id
_entity_poly.type
_entity_poly.pdbx_seq_one_letter_code
_entity_poly.pdbx_strand_id
1 'polypeptide(L)'
;MDDREAWKICFEVNLAFHTLTPPGQWSCLVCGKQEAIADQRLGQFRSDFVCTAIDCSKSHVKGWSPKHSRLCSVCDQEVVLDVTRRKQRCFESGCRRWLQVDREAVAERLKDGTALEKYFDLLDDSKLECQLCGEIVERVGGSLRPPTRLCDHDATTCNDCTESLLRSNIGNGNWQSIKCPDAECRKVFTKEDVRSFAQSDTFKETFRKYTKLLNEQAMSNNPKFVWCPTNCGNGQIHEAGELDPEWRCLKCNNLNCFNCRDSGIVCNWHKQRRAKILAALSRARVSPENAAQASADEKMLEKLTKRCPFKGCGSRIYFDGNKCNHMRCSGAHGCGIAFCYECKVLMSCAPRSTCHGNNCLWDVAHLKGCSVGLASRIPAVSKLPLARDSRYREGWDLDPGYEGARKFKGVE
;
A
#
# COMPACT_ATOMS: atom_id res chain seq x y z
N MET A 1 -27.97 31.34 -10.44
CA MET A 1 -28.56 32.63 -10.01
C MET A 1 -27.80 33.77 -10.69
N ASP A 2 -28.45 34.86 -11.09
CA ASP A 2 -27.76 36.05 -11.63
C ASP A 2 -26.87 36.70 -10.56
N ASP A 3 -25.73 37.27 -10.96
CA ASP A 3 -24.76 37.91 -10.06
C ASP A 3 -25.39 39.03 -9.24
N ARG A 4 -26.30 39.80 -9.87
CA ARG A 4 -27.02 40.88 -9.21
C ARG A 4 -28.00 40.39 -8.16
N GLU A 5 -28.63 39.25 -8.37
CA GLU A 5 -29.59 38.67 -7.43
C GLU A 5 -28.88 38.09 -6.21
N ALA A 6 -27.77 37.38 -6.43
CA ALA A 6 -26.91 36.89 -5.35
C ALA A 6 -26.39 38.05 -4.50
N TRP A 7 -25.93 39.15 -5.13
CA TRP A 7 -25.49 40.34 -4.41
C TRP A 7 -26.60 40.94 -3.54
N LYS A 8 -27.84 41.07 -4.05
CA LYS A 8 -28.96 41.60 -3.27
C LYS A 8 -29.25 40.77 -2.02
N ILE A 9 -29.25 39.44 -2.15
CA ILE A 9 -29.47 38.52 -1.02
C ILE A 9 -28.36 38.70 0.01
N CYS A 10 -27.09 38.68 -0.41
CA CYS A 10 -25.96 38.91 0.49
C CYS A 10 -25.97 40.29 1.14
N PHE A 11 -26.41 41.34 0.43
CA PHE A 11 -26.52 42.69 0.97
C PHE A 11 -27.64 42.79 2.01
N GLU A 12 -28.78 42.15 1.79
CA GLU A 12 -29.87 42.05 2.77
C GLU A 12 -29.41 41.34 4.05
N VAL A 13 -28.66 40.24 3.92
CA VAL A 13 -28.01 39.58 5.06
C VAL A 13 -27.07 40.56 5.76
N ASN A 14 -26.21 41.25 5.01
CA ASN A 14 -25.25 42.19 5.57
C ASN A 14 -25.91 43.32 6.39
N LEU A 15 -27.07 43.83 5.94
CA LEU A 15 -27.85 44.84 6.65
C LEU A 15 -28.27 44.38 8.06
N ALA A 16 -28.58 43.10 8.25
CA ALA A 16 -28.94 42.55 9.55
C ALA A 16 -27.77 42.55 10.56
N PHE A 17 -26.54 42.68 10.07
CA PHE A 17 -25.31 42.74 10.87
C PHE A 17 -24.77 44.16 11.05
N HIS A 18 -25.42 45.19 10.51
CA HIS A 18 -24.99 46.57 10.72
C HIS A 18 -25.15 47.00 12.17
N THR A 19 -24.02 47.35 12.80
CA THR A 19 -23.98 47.89 14.16
C THR A 19 -23.33 49.28 14.18
N LEU A 20 -23.64 50.07 15.20
CA LEU A 20 -23.07 51.39 15.37
C LEU A 20 -21.57 51.28 15.68
N THR A 21 -20.74 51.84 14.80
CA THR A 21 -19.29 51.89 15.00
C THR A 21 -18.93 53.11 15.84
N PRO A 22 -18.23 52.95 16.98
CA PRO A 22 -17.81 54.07 17.81
C PRO A 22 -16.75 54.92 17.09
N PRO A 23 -16.66 56.22 17.41
CA PRO A 23 -15.64 57.09 16.83
C PRO A 23 -14.23 56.65 17.22
N GLY A 24 -13.26 56.86 16.33
CA GLY A 24 -11.86 56.49 16.55
C GLY A 24 -11.12 56.14 15.26
N GLN A 25 -9.86 55.76 15.41
CA GLN A 25 -9.00 55.25 14.34
C GLN A 25 -9.04 53.72 14.33
N TRP A 26 -9.14 53.14 13.14
CA TRP A 26 -9.22 51.70 12.95
C TRP A 26 -8.72 51.27 11.56
N SER A 27 -8.39 50.00 11.43
CA SER A 27 -7.98 49.37 10.17
C SER A 27 -9.05 48.45 9.61
N CYS A 28 -9.22 48.47 8.28
CA CYS A 28 -10.12 47.55 7.60
C CYS A 28 -9.65 46.10 7.79
N LEU A 29 -10.52 45.20 8.28
CA LEU A 29 -10.23 43.78 8.46
C LEU A 29 -9.91 43.05 7.16
N VAL A 30 -10.50 43.50 6.05
CA VAL A 30 -10.37 42.86 4.75
C VAL A 30 -9.18 43.41 3.97
N CYS A 31 -9.06 44.74 3.87
CA CYS A 31 -8.05 45.38 3.01
C CYS A 31 -6.95 46.14 3.75
N GLY A 32 -7.00 46.23 5.09
CA GLY A 32 -6.00 46.94 5.90
C GLY A 32 -6.07 48.47 5.83
N LYS A 33 -6.96 49.04 5.01
CA LYS A 33 -7.13 50.50 4.88
C LYS A 33 -7.41 51.14 6.24
N GLN A 34 -6.63 52.18 6.58
CA GLN A 34 -6.84 52.97 7.80
C GLN A 34 -7.99 53.95 7.58
N GLU A 35 -8.94 53.99 8.50
CA GLU A 35 -10.02 54.99 8.53
C GLU A 35 -10.11 55.64 9.92
N ALA A 36 -10.54 56.90 9.96
CA ALA A 36 -10.78 57.64 11.18
C ALA A 36 -12.15 58.31 11.08
N ILE A 37 -13.01 58.05 12.06
CA ILE A 37 -14.28 58.76 12.19
C ILE A 37 -13.99 60.01 13.03
N ALA A 38 -13.83 61.15 12.36
CA ALA A 38 -13.42 62.41 12.97
C ALA A 38 -14.55 63.08 13.78
N ASP A 39 -15.81 62.86 13.40
CA ASP A 39 -16.97 63.44 14.08
C ASP A 39 -17.51 62.48 15.15
N GLN A 40 -17.33 62.87 16.42
CA GLN A 40 -17.80 62.10 17.58
C GLN A 40 -19.33 62.04 17.71
N ARG A 41 -20.09 62.83 16.93
CA ARG A 41 -21.56 62.92 17.02
C ARG A 41 -22.30 62.04 16.00
N LEU A 42 -21.62 61.51 14.99
CA LEU A 42 -22.18 60.69 13.92
C LEU A 42 -21.42 59.36 13.86
N GLY A 43 -21.82 58.40 14.69
CA GLY A 43 -21.35 57.02 14.54
C GLY A 43 -21.76 56.48 13.16
N GLN A 44 -20.91 55.63 12.57
CA GLN A 44 -21.19 55.03 11.27
C GLN A 44 -21.66 53.58 11.45
N PHE A 45 -22.69 53.17 10.71
CA PHE A 45 -23.08 51.77 10.71
C PHE A 45 -22.13 50.97 9.82
N ARG A 46 -21.56 49.90 10.38
CA ARG A 46 -20.72 48.91 9.67
C ARG A 46 -21.09 47.51 10.12
N SER A 47 -21.01 46.56 9.18
CA SER A 47 -21.37 45.19 9.45
C SER A 47 -20.38 44.55 10.41
N ASP A 48 -20.89 43.88 11.44
CA ASP A 48 -20.10 43.02 12.33
C ASP A 48 -20.05 41.56 11.86
N PHE A 49 -20.61 41.25 10.68
CA PHE A 49 -20.71 39.90 10.11
C PHE A 49 -19.39 39.12 10.15
N VAL A 50 -18.28 39.79 9.84
CA VAL A 50 -16.93 39.17 9.84
C VAL A 50 -16.42 38.77 11.23
N CYS A 51 -17.02 39.29 12.29
CA CYS A 51 -16.67 39.00 13.67
C CYS A 51 -17.66 38.03 14.33
N THR A 52 -18.89 37.95 13.82
CA THR A 52 -20.01 37.28 14.50
C THR A 52 -20.55 36.07 13.75
N ALA A 53 -20.49 36.07 12.41
CA ALA A 53 -21.18 35.09 11.58
C ALA A 53 -20.29 34.36 10.57
N ILE A 54 -18.97 34.41 10.77
CA ILE A 54 -18.02 33.62 9.99
C ILE A 54 -17.03 32.89 10.86
N ASP A 55 -16.55 31.75 10.37
CA ASP A 55 -15.43 31.04 10.94
C ASP A 55 -14.49 30.48 9.85
N CYS A 56 -13.30 30.07 10.25
CA CYS A 56 -12.45 29.17 9.49
C CYS A 56 -12.67 27.75 9.99
N SER A 57 -12.49 26.72 9.15
CA SER A 57 -12.62 25.32 9.61
C SER A 57 -11.58 24.89 10.68
N LYS A 58 -10.64 25.76 11.05
CA LYS A 58 -9.71 25.62 12.18
C LYS A 58 -10.07 26.49 13.38
N SER A 59 -11.21 27.15 13.33
CA SER A 59 -11.71 28.07 14.35
C SER A 59 -10.77 29.23 14.69
N HIS A 60 -10.06 29.76 13.68
CA HIS A 60 -9.18 30.91 13.87
C HIS A 60 -9.92 32.23 14.09
N VAL A 61 -11.15 32.35 13.59
CA VAL A 61 -11.88 33.64 13.56
C VAL A 61 -13.19 33.61 14.37
N LYS A 62 -13.63 32.46 14.87
CA LYS A 62 -14.77 32.38 15.81
C LYS A 62 -14.49 33.20 17.07
N GLY A 63 -15.34 34.20 17.33
CA GLY A 63 -15.17 35.10 18.48
C GLY A 63 -13.95 36.03 18.37
N TRP A 64 -13.33 36.12 17.19
CA TRP A 64 -12.21 37.00 16.94
C TRP A 64 -12.71 38.43 16.75
N SER A 65 -12.43 39.28 17.74
CA SER A 65 -12.76 40.72 17.71
C SER A 65 -11.50 41.54 18.00
N PRO A 66 -10.59 41.69 17.01
CA PRO A 66 -9.43 42.54 17.17
C PRO A 66 -9.84 43.98 17.50
N LYS A 67 -9.23 44.52 18.55
CA LYS A 67 -9.42 45.92 18.93
C LYS A 67 -8.98 46.82 17.77
N HIS A 68 -9.75 47.87 17.52
CA HIS A 68 -9.47 48.85 16.45
C HIS A 68 -9.48 48.29 15.01
N SER A 69 -10.26 47.24 14.75
CA SER A 69 -10.45 46.71 13.39
C SER A 69 -11.92 46.58 13.01
N ARG A 70 -12.31 47.09 11.83
CA ARG A 70 -13.70 47.11 11.31
C ARG A 70 -13.72 46.96 9.79
N LEU A 71 -14.87 47.03 9.13
CA LEU A 71 -14.95 47.08 7.67
C LEU A 71 -14.95 48.53 7.17
N CYS A 72 -14.17 48.81 6.12
CA CYS A 72 -14.28 50.08 5.40
C CYS A 72 -15.56 50.12 4.56
N SER A 73 -15.99 51.32 4.16
CA SER A 73 -17.23 51.50 3.37
C SER A 73 -17.28 50.72 2.06
N VAL A 74 -16.13 50.35 1.51
CA VAL A 74 -16.01 49.56 0.27
C VAL A 74 -16.13 48.07 0.56
N CYS A 75 -15.30 47.54 1.47
CA CYS A 75 -15.34 46.12 1.82
C CYS A 75 -16.68 45.72 2.46
N ASP A 76 -17.31 46.63 3.20
CA ASP A 76 -18.63 46.42 3.81
C ASP A 76 -19.71 46.05 2.79
N GLN A 77 -19.60 46.49 1.54
CA GLN A 77 -20.62 46.22 0.51
C GLN A 77 -20.55 44.80 -0.05
N GLU A 78 -19.35 44.21 -0.11
CA GLU A 78 -19.11 42.94 -0.83
C GLU A 78 -18.77 41.78 0.10
N VAL A 79 -18.42 42.03 1.36
CA VAL A 79 -17.81 41.00 2.22
C VAL A 79 -18.66 39.74 2.39
N VAL A 80 -19.99 39.89 2.52
CA VAL A 80 -20.88 38.75 2.66
C VAL A 80 -20.87 37.93 1.37
N LEU A 81 -20.98 38.58 0.21
CA LEU A 81 -20.92 37.92 -1.09
C LEU A 81 -19.57 37.23 -1.31
N ASP A 82 -18.47 37.87 -0.95
CA ASP A 82 -17.12 37.32 -1.08
C ASP A 82 -16.90 36.11 -0.17
N VAL A 83 -17.45 36.12 1.06
CA VAL A 83 -17.42 34.94 1.94
C VAL A 83 -18.31 33.83 1.35
N THR A 84 -19.54 34.15 0.96
CA THR A 84 -20.50 33.19 0.35
C THR A 84 -19.90 32.52 -0.89
N ARG A 85 -19.22 33.28 -1.74
CA ARG A 85 -18.57 32.77 -2.96
C ARG A 85 -17.17 32.23 -2.75
N ARG A 86 -16.70 32.10 -1.49
CA ARG A 86 -15.36 31.62 -1.13
C ARG A 86 -14.24 32.38 -1.84
N LYS A 87 -14.35 33.70 -1.89
CA LYS A 87 -13.31 34.64 -2.34
C LYS A 87 -12.56 35.28 -1.17
N GLN A 88 -13.13 35.21 0.03
CA GLN A 88 -12.49 35.73 1.24
C GLN A 88 -11.73 34.63 1.99
N ARG A 89 -10.40 34.77 2.07
CA ARG A 89 -9.53 33.88 2.85
C ARG A 89 -9.56 34.23 4.34
N CYS A 90 -9.22 33.25 5.15
CA CYS A 90 -8.98 33.42 6.58
C CYS A 90 -7.94 34.53 6.83
N PHE A 91 -8.19 35.32 7.87
CA PHE A 91 -7.32 36.44 8.26
C PHE A 91 -6.04 35.99 8.97
N GLU A 92 -5.98 34.74 9.44
CA GLU A 92 -4.82 34.18 10.12
C GLU A 92 -3.64 33.99 9.15
N SER A 93 -2.46 34.44 9.56
CA SER A 93 -1.24 34.35 8.75
C SER A 93 -0.93 32.89 8.41
N GLY A 94 -0.69 32.61 7.12
CA GLY A 94 -0.39 31.27 6.61
C GLY A 94 -1.61 30.34 6.44
N CYS A 95 -2.81 30.74 6.88
CA CYS A 95 -4.03 30.00 6.60
C CYS A 95 -4.56 30.35 5.21
N ARG A 96 -4.59 29.37 4.30
CA ARG A 96 -5.11 29.50 2.93
C ARG A 96 -6.55 28.99 2.79
N ARG A 97 -7.25 28.75 3.91
CA ARG A 97 -8.66 28.35 3.90
C ARG A 97 -9.57 29.54 3.60
N TRP A 98 -10.68 29.26 2.95
CA TRP A 98 -11.77 30.22 2.79
C TRP A 98 -12.58 30.32 4.08
N LEU A 99 -13.05 31.52 4.37
CA LEU A 99 -14.01 31.74 5.45
C LEU A 99 -15.33 31.04 5.12
N GLN A 100 -15.97 30.53 6.15
CA GLN A 100 -17.24 29.82 6.09
C GLN A 100 -18.24 30.58 6.93
N VAL A 101 -19.51 30.54 6.52
CA VAL A 101 -20.58 31.23 7.23
C VAL A 101 -21.07 30.35 8.37
N ASP A 102 -21.18 30.92 9.56
CA ASP A 102 -21.85 30.31 10.69
C ASP A 102 -23.37 30.45 10.50
N ARG A 103 -24.01 29.36 10.06
CA ARG A 103 -25.46 29.35 9.75
C ARG A 103 -26.31 29.67 10.97
N GLU A 104 -25.88 29.28 12.17
CA GLU A 104 -26.63 29.54 13.39
C GLU A 104 -26.63 31.04 13.70
N ALA A 105 -25.47 31.68 13.61
CA ALA A 105 -25.34 33.13 13.81
C ALA A 105 -26.16 33.94 12.79
N VAL A 106 -26.22 33.49 11.53
CA VAL A 106 -27.06 34.12 10.50
C VAL A 106 -28.55 33.94 10.77
N ALA A 107 -28.97 32.72 11.12
CA ALA A 107 -30.36 32.42 11.45
C ALA A 107 -30.85 33.23 12.66
N GLU A 108 -30.01 33.39 13.69
CA GLU A 108 -30.33 34.19 14.88
C GLU A 108 -30.54 35.67 14.54
N ARG A 109 -29.75 36.22 13.60
CA ARG A 109 -29.81 37.63 13.22
C ARG A 109 -30.98 37.97 12.29
N LEU A 110 -31.18 37.15 11.25
CA LEU A 110 -32.22 37.39 10.24
C LEU A 110 -33.61 36.94 10.71
N LYS A 111 -33.69 35.97 11.64
CA LYS A 111 -34.90 35.23 11.99
C LYS A 111 -35.45 34.43 10.79
N ASP A 112 -36.42 33.55 11.06
CA ASP A 112 -37.04 32.72 10.02
C ASP A 112 -37.71 33.61 8.94
N GLY A 113 -37.47 33.30 7.67
CA GLY A 113 -38.06 34.02 6.55
C GLY A 113 -37.42 33.74 5.19
N THR A 114 -38.03 34.28 4.14
CA THR A 114 -37.62 34.02 2.74
C THR A 114 -36.20 34.46 2.40
N ALA A 115 -35.65 35.48 3.07
CA ALA A 115 -34.27 35.93 2.88
C ALA A 115 -33.25 34.91 3.41
N LEU A 116 -33.55 34.27 4.54
CA LEU A 116 -32.71 33.23 5.15
C LEU A 116 -32.63 32.00 4.25
N GLU A 117 -33.79 31.53 3.76
CA GLU A 117 -33.89 30.39 2.84
C GLU A 117 -33.08 30.62 1.57
N LYS A 118 -33.30 31.77 0.90
CA LYS A 118 -32.55 32.15 -0.31
C LYS A 118 -31.05 32.24 -0.09
N TYR A 119 -30.63 32.72 1.07
CA TYR A 119 -29.22 32.82 1.39
C TYR A 119 -28.58 31.45 1.64
N PHE A 120 -29.28 30.54 2.31
CA PHE A 120 -28.79 29.17 2.51
C PHE A 120 -28.73 28.40 1.19
N ASP A 121 -29.72 28.57 0.29
CA ASP A 121 -29.65 28.02 -1.07
C ASP A 121 -28.40 28.54 -1.82
N LEU A 122 -28.07 29.83 -1.66
CA LEU A 122 -26.88 30.41 -2.26
C LEU A 122 -25.57 29.85 -1.67
N LEU A 123 -25.54 29.55 -0.37
CA LEU A 123 -24.38 28.89 0.27
C LEU A 123 -24.20 27.44 -0.21
N ASP A 124 -25.31 26.77 -0.52
CA ASP A 124 -25.31 25.39 -0.97
C ASP A 124 -24.91 25.24 -2.45
N ASP A 125 -25.08 26.28 -3.29
CA ASP A 125 -24.57 26.34 -4.68
C ASP A 125 -23.05 26.60 -4.76
N SER A 126 -22.26 25.97 -3.88
CA SER A 126 -20.81 26.04 -3.94
C SER A 126 -20.24 24.94 -4.84
N LYS A 127 -19.37 25.35 -5.77
CA LYS A 127 -18.70 24.47 -6.73
C LYS A 127 -17.18 24.54 -6.56
N LEU A 128 -16.50 23.46 -6.89
CA LEU A 128 -15.04 23.39 -6.97
C LEU A 128 -14.63 23.06 -8.40
N GLU A 129 -13.82 23.90 -9.02
CA GLU A 129 -13.06 23.53 -10.20
C GLU A 129 -11.80 22.76 -9.77
N CYS A 130 -11.70 21.49 -10.17
CA CYS A 130 -10.58 20.64 -9.80
C CYS A 130 -9.30 21.08 -10.52
N GLN A 131 -8.24 21.41 -9.79
CA GLN A 131 -6.95 21.81 -10.37
C GLN A 131 -6.24 20.69 -11.16
N LEU A 132 -6.66 19.43 -11.05
CA LEU A 132 -6.04 18.30 -11.73
C LEU A 132 -6.79 17.89 -13.01
N CYS A 133 -8.13 17.79 -12.97
CA CYS A 133 -8.93 17.39 -14.14
C CYS A 133 -9.70 18.54 -14.80
N GLY A 134 -9.77 19.72 -14.18
CA GLY A 134 -10.54 20.87 -14.67
C GLY A 134 -12.05 20.74 -14.49
N GLU A 135 -12.56 19.62 -13.96
CA GLU A 135 -13.99 19.41 -13.79
C GLU A 135 -14.55 20.25 -12.62
N ILE A 136 -15.74 20.80 -12.84
CA ILE A 136 -16.49 21.52 -11.84
C ILE A 136 -17.35 20.51 -11.07
N VAL A 137 -17.05 20.31 -9.80
CA VAL A 137 -17.76 19.39 -8.91
C VAL A 137 -18.55 20.14 -7.85
N GLU A 138 -19.75 19.65 -7.53
CA GLU A 138 -20.56 20.20 -6.45
C GLU A 138 -19.96 19.90 -5.08
N ARG A 139 -19.97 20.88 -4.19
CA ARG A 139 -19.51 20.71 -2.80
C ARG A 139 -20.62 20.12 -1.91
N VAL A 140 -21.27 19.04 -2.31
CA VAL A 140 -22.41 18.49 -1.55
C VAL A 140 -21.99 18.06 -0.14
N GLY A 141 -22.65 18.57 0.89
CA GLY A 141 -22.61 18.03 2.26
C GLY A 141 -21.23 17.93 2.91
N GLY A 142 -20.31 18.85 2.63
CA GLY A 142 -18.95 18.81 3.21
C GLY A 142 -18.01 17.79 2.55
N SER A 143 -18.37 17.24 1.39
CA SER A 143 -17.59 16.23 0.64
C SER A 143 -16.20 16.70 0.17
N LEU A 144 -15.95 18.02 0.18
CA LEU A 144 -14.66 18.62 -0.21
C LEU A 144 -13.86 19.05 1.02
N ARG A 145 -13.55 18.06 1.83
CA ARG A 145 -12.55 18.16 2.91
C ARG A 145 -11.16 18.37 2.32
N PRO A 146 -10.25 19.08 3.02
CA PRO A 146 -8.85 19.16 2.61
C PRO A 146 -8.26 17.76 2.36
N PRO A 147 -7.33 17.59 1.40
CA PRO A 147 -6.77 16.27 1.06
C PRO A 147 -6.18 15.53 2.27
N THR A 148 -5.60 16.27 3.21
CA THR A 148 -5.22 15.78 4.54
C THR A 148 -5.69 16.75 5.61
N ARG A 149 -6.04 16.24 6.79
CA ARG A 149 -6.32 17.06 7.99
C ARG A 149 -5.17 17.99 8.39
N LEU A 150 -3.96 17.72 7.91
CA LEU A 150 -2.78 18.55 8.15
C LEU A 150 -2.66 19.74 7.20
N CYS A 151 -3.49 19.82 6.15
CA CYS A 151 -3.50 20.94 5.21
C CYS A 151 -3.86 22.25 5.92
N ASP A 152 -3.35 23.37 5.38
CA ASP A 152 -3.74 24.72 5.76
C ASP A 152 -4.61 25.42 4.72
N HIS A 153 -5.23 24.63 3.83
CA HIS A 153 -6.08 25.07 2.73
C HIS A 153 -7.30 24.14 2.60
N ASP A 154 -8.33 24.59 1.88
CA ASP A 154 -9.46 23.75 1.51
C ASP A 154 -9.13 22.81 0.34
N ALA A 155 -10.01 21.86 0.01
CA ALA A 155 -9.84 21.05 -1.19
C ALA A 155 -9.74 21.91 -2.45
N THR A 156 -8.66 21.68 -3.20
CA THR A 156 -8.36 22.23 -4.53
C THR A 156 -8.48 21.18 -5.63
N THR A 157 -8.67 19.91 -5.26
CA THR A 157 -8.80 18.75 -6.15
C THR A 157 -10.05 17.96 -5.79
N CYS A 158 -10.70 17.34 -6.78
CA CYS A 158 -11.82 16.44 -6.52
C CYS A 158 -11.36 15.15 -5.82
N ASN A 159 -12.30 14.44 -5.21
CA ASN A 159 -12.02 13.19 -4.51
C ASN A 159 -11.48 12.12 -5.47
N ASP A 160 -12.02 12.01 -6.68
CA ASP A 160 -11.59 11.00 -7.68
C ASP A 160 -10.13 11.17 -8.11
N CYS A 161 -9.70 12.41 -8.34
CA CYS A 161 -8.30 12.71 -8.63
C CYS A 161 -7.40 12.40 -7.44
N THR A 162 -7.85 12.69 -6.22
CA THR A 162 -7.12 12.40 -4.99
C THR A 162 -6.99 10.88 -4.76
N GLU A 163 -8.07 10.12 -4.97
CA GLU A 163 -8.05 8.66 -4.93
C GLU A 163 -7.12 8.08 -5.99
N SER A 164 -7.14 8.62 -7.21
CA SER A 164 -6.27 8.19 -8.30
C SER A 164 -4.80 8.42 -7.98
N LEU A 165 -4.46 9.57 -7.40
CA LEU A 165 -3.12 9.86 -6.88
C LEU A 165 -2.68 8.83 -5.83
N LEU A 166 -3.51 8.59 -4.83
CA LEU A 166 -3.22 7.63 -3.77
C LEU A 166 -3.03 6.22 -4.35
N ARG A 167 -3.92 5.78 -5.24
CA ARG A 167 -3.86 4.47 -5.90
C ARG A 167 -2.58 4.29 -6.71
N SER A 168 -2.19 5.29 -7.48
CA SER A 168 -0.96 5.26 -8.26
C SER A 168 0.27 5.14 -7.35
N ASN A 169 0.37 5.99 -6.31
CA ASN A 169 1.51 5.95 -5.39
C ASN A 169 1.61 4.63 -4.62
N ILE A 170 0.49 4.13 -4.11
CA ILE A 170 0.44 2.83 -3.40
C ILE A 170 0.72 1.67 -4.37
N GLY A 171 0.22 1.77 -5.60
CA GLY A 171 0.46 0.83 -6.70
C GLY A 171 1.94 0.66 -7.00
N ASN A 172 2.63 1.79 -7.15
CA ASN A 172 4.00 1.91 -7.64
C ASN A 172 5.09 1.87 -6.54
N GLY A 173 4.71 1.67 -5.27
CA GLY A 173 5.67 1.55 -4.16
C GLY A 173 6.01 2.86 -3.44
N ASN A 174 5.46 4.01 -3.86
CA ASN A 174 5.69 5.33 -3.26
C ASN A 174 4.71 5.63 -2.11
N TRP A 175 4.40 4.64 -1.28
CA TRP A 175 3.32 4.72 -0.29
C TRP A 175 3.70 5.39 1.03
N GLN A 176 5.00 5.56 1.31
CA GLN A 176 5.50 6.04 2.61
C GLN A 176 5.43 7.57 2.78
N SER A 177 5.37 8.33 1.69
CA SER A 177 5.47 9.80 1.73
C SER A 177 4.62 10.48 0.66
N ILE A 178 3.38 10.01 0.50
CA ILE A 178 2.43 10.61 -0.46
C ILE A 178 2.09 12.03 0.00
N LYS A 179 2.32 13.02 -0.86
CA LYS A 179 2.09 14.44 -0.57
C LYS A 179 0.73 14.91 -1.09
N CYS A 180 0.23 15.98 -0.49
CA CYS A 180 -0.92 16.73 -0.99
C CYS A 180 -0.73 17.12 -2.47
N PRO A 181 -1.77 17.02 -3.32
CA PRO A 181 -1.68 17.41 -4.74
C PRO A 181 -1.60 18.92 -4.98
N ASP A 182 -1.92 19.76 -3.99
CA ASP A 182 -1.80 21.21 -4.10
C ASP A 182 -0.32 21.62 -4.26
N ALA A 183 -0.01 22.42 -5.28
CA ALA A 183 1.38 22.73 -5.68
C ALA A 183 2.19 23.45 -4.58
N GLU A 184 1.53 24.22 -3.73
CA GLU A 184 2.13 24.95 -2.62
C GLU A 184 2.05 24.18 -1.29
N CYS A 185 1.40 23.01 -1.27
CA CYS A 185 1.25 22.17 -0.09
C CYS A 185 2.21 20.98 -0.13
N ARG A 186 3.00 20.81 0.94
CA ARG A 186 3.91 19.66 1.10
C ARG A 186 3.50 18.71 2.21
N LYS A 187 2.30 18.87 2.76
CA LYS A 187 1.80 17.99 3.84
C LYS A 187 1.63 16.57 3.31
N VAL A 188 2.02 15.60 4.14
CA VAL A 188 2.00 14.17 3.80
C VAL A 188 0.69 13.56 4.30
N PHE A 189 0.10 12.67 3.51
CA PHE A 189 -1.08 11.91 3.91
C PHE A 189 -0.76 11.00 5.09
N THR A 190 -1.59 11.04 6.12
CA THR A 190 -1.53 10.08 7.22
C THR A 190 -2.33 8.82 6.90
N LYS A 191 -2.19 7.77 7.73
CA LYS A 191 -3.00 6.56 7.63
C LYS A 191 -4.51 6.85 7.71
N GLU A 192 -4.90 7.77 8.57
CA GLU A 192 -6.29 8.19 8.77
C GLU A 192 -6.81 8.93 7.53
N ASP A 193 -5.99 9.77 6.90
CA ASP A 193 -6.36 10.45 5.66
C ASP A 193 -6.63 9.42 4.56
N VAL A 194 -5.72 8.47 4.33
CA VAL A 194 -5.90 7.39 3.33
C VAL A 194 -7.10 6.50 3.65
N ARG A 195 -7.33 6.21 4.95
CA ARG A 195 -8.51 5.45 5.40
C ARG A 195 -9.81 6.18 5.08
N SER A 196 -9.82 7.51 5.13
CA SER A 196 -11.03 8.29 4.88
C SER A 196 -11.57 8.11 3.45
N PHE A 197 -10.71 7.78 2.49
CA PHE A 197 -11.07 7.45 1.10
C PHE A 197 -11.51 5.99 0.92
N ALA A 198 -11.23 5.11 1.89
CA ALA A 198 -11.62 3.69 1.83
C ALA A 198 -13.12 3.44 2.04
N GLN A 199 -13.93 4.50 2.16
CA GLN A 199 -15.38 4.40 2.19
C GLN A 199 -15.95 4.06 0.81
N SER A 200 -15.29 4.46 -0.28
CA SER A 200 -15.68 4.08 -1.64
C SER A 200 -15.33 2.61 -1.91
N ASP A 201 -16.26 1.86 -2.52
CA ASP A 201 -16.02 0.46 -2.90
C ASP A 201 -14.82 0.33 -3.86
N THR A 202 -14.60 1.36 -4.68
CA THR A 202 -13.50 1.46 -5.65
C THR A 202 -12.12 1.58 -4.99
N PHE A 203 -12.03 2.11 -3.77
CA PHE A 203 -10.74 2.34 -3.09
C PHE A 203 -10.40 1.29 -2.01
N LYS A 204 -11.38 0.49 -1.56
CA LYS A 204 -11.20 -0.52 -0.50
C LYS A 204 -9.99 -1.45 -0.71
N GLU A 205 -9.78 -1.96 -1.92
CA GLU A 205 -8.66 -2.88 -2.20
C GLU A 205 -7.30 -2.16 -2.15
N THR A 206 -7.25 -0.90 -2.60
CA THR A 206 -6.05 -0.05 -2.49
C THR A 206 -5.69 0.16 -1.01
N PHE A 207 -6.67 0.41 -0.16
CA PHE A 207 -6.46 0.57 1.27
C PHE A 207 -5.99 -0.72 1.97
N ARG A 208 -6.48 -1.89 1.54
CA ARG A 208 -5.97 -3.20 2.02
C ARG A 208 -4.50 -3.39 1.66
N LYS A 209 -4.12 -3.08 0.42
CA LYS A 209 -2.72 -3.13 -0.02
C LYS A 209 -1.85 -2.17 0.80
N TYR A 210 -2.30 -0.93 1.01
CA TYR A 210 -1.61 0.03 1.85
C TYR A 210 -1.42 -0.43 3.30
N THR A 211 -2.47 -0.99 3.92
CA THR A 211 -2.40 -1.50 5.29
C THR A 211 -1.45 -2.70 5.40
N LYS A 212 -1.45 -3.57 4.39
CA LYS A 212 -0.49 -4.67 4.30
C LYS A 212 0.96 -4.14 4.25
N LEU A 213 1.25 -3.17 3.40
CA LEU A 213 2.58 -2.55 3.30
C LEU A 213 3.04 -1.89 4.62
N LEU A 214 2.14 -1.20 5.32
CA LEU A 214 2.42 -0.65 6.65
C LEU A 214 2.78 -1.74 7.67
N ASN A 215 2.01 -2.83 7.70
CA ASN A 215 2.27 -3.95 8.60
C ASN A 215 3.60 -4.64 8.25
N GLU A 216 3.89 -4.82 6.96
CA GLU A 216 5.14 -5.40 6.48
C GLU A 216 6.35 -4.55 6.88
N GLN A 217 6.25 -3.22 6.76
CA GLN A 217 7.31 -2.32 7.24
C GLN A 217 7.50 -2.40 8.75
N ALA A 218 6.40 -2.36 9.52
CA ALA A 218 6.48 -2.49 10.98
C ALA A 218 7.14 -3.80 11.41
N MET A 219 6.85 -4.90 10.71
CA MET A 219 7.43 -6.21 10.97
C MET A 219 8.89 -6.30 10.50
N SER A 220 9.24 -5.66 9.39
CA SER A 220 10.61 -5.67 8.83
C SER A 220 11.65 -5.03 9.74
N ASN A 221 11.22 -4.16 10.67
CA ASN A 221 12.09 -3.58 11.68
C ASN A 221 12.53 -4.60 12.75
N ASN A 222 11.87 -5.76 12.84
CA ASN A 222 12.30 -6.83 13.72
C ASN A 222 13.44 -7.63 13.04
N PRO A 223 14.64 -7.74 13.64
CA PRO A 223 15.76 -8.46 13.04
C PRO A 223 15.51 -9.97 12.83
N LYS A 224 14.50 -10.53 13.52
CA LYS A 224 14.02 -11.91 13.40
C LYS A 224 12.92 -12.08 12.36
N PHE A 225 12.46 -11.01 11.71
CA PHE A 225 11.50 -11.10 10.64
C PHE A 225 12.19 -11.60 9.35
N VAL A 226 11.53 -12.54 8.67
CA VAL A 226 12.02 -13.14 7.43
C VAL A 226 10.91 -13.23 6.39
N TRP A 227 11.29 -12.92 5.15
CA TRP A 227 10.46 -13.16 3.97
C TRP A 227 10.66 -14.58 3.47
N CYS A 228 9.57 -15.23 3.08
CA CYS A 228 9.66 -16.53 2.42
C CYS A 228 10.30 -16.37 1.02
N PRO A 229 11.46 -17.00 0.76
CA PRO A 229 12.20 -16.82 -0.50
C PRO A 229 11.48 -17.45 -1.70
N THR A 230 10.47 -18.29 -1.48
CA THR A 230 9.73 -18.94 -2.57
C THR A 230 8.66 -18.05 -3.19
N ASN A 231 8.71 -16.74 -2.96
CA ASN A 231 7.79 -15.71 -3.45
C ASN A 231 6.31 -16.05 -3.21
N CYS A 232 5.99 -16.72 -2.10
CA CYS A 232 4.60 -17.02 -1.73
C CYS A 232 3.88 -15.81 -1.09
N GLY A 233 4.59 -14.71 -0.90
CA GLY A 233 4.08 -13.46 -0.32
C GLY A 233 3.79 -13.53 1.18
N ASN A 234 4.46 -14.42 1.92
CA ASN A 234 4.36 -14.53 3.37
C ASN A 234 5.68 -14.10 4.02
N GLY A 235 5.57 -13.25 5.05
CA GLY A 235 6.66 -12.93 5.98
C GLY A 235 6.25 -13.31 7.39
N GLN A 236 7.21 -13.68 8.24
CA GLN A 236 6.95 -14.10 9.62
C GLN A 236 8.14 -13.79 10.52
N ILE A 237 7.90 -13.77 11.83
CA ILE A 237 8.97 -13.70 12.82
C ILE A 237 9.42 -15.12 13.13
N HIS A 238 10.72 -15.36 13.08
CA HIS A 238 11.35 -16.61 13.49
C HIS A 238 12.09 -16.41 14.80
N GLU A 239 11.44 -16.74 15.93
CA GLU A 239 11.96 -16.38 17.27
C GLU A 239 13.34 -16.96 17.59
N ALA A 240 13.67 -18.14 17.06
CA ALA A 240 14.97 -18.76 17.29
C ALA A 240 16.11 -18.08 16.51
N GLY A 241 15.79 -17.31 15.46
CA GLY A 241 16.74 -16.52 14.69
C GLY A 241 17.91 -17.35 14.16
N GLU A 242 19.13 -16.87 14.40
CA GLU A 242 20.36 -17.50 13.92
C GLU A 242 20.75 -18.77 14.69
N LEU A 243 20.25 -18.95 15.93
CA LEU A 243 20.60 -20.07 16.81
C LEU A 243 20.00 -21.38 16.32
N ASP A 244 18.77 -21.34 15.82
CA ASP A 244 18.14 -22.42 15.08
C ASP A 244 17.69 -21.88 13.73
N PRO A 245 18.56 -21.88 12.71
CA PRO A 245 18.27 -21.20 11.46
C PRO A 245 17.25 -21.94 10.59
N GLU A 246 16.80 -23.13 10.96
CA GLU A 246 15.76 -23.85 10.22
C GLU A 246 14.38 -23.27 10.54
N TRP A 247 13.63 -22.87 9.51
CA TRP A 247 12.27 -22.39 9.70
C TRP A 247 11.35 -22.78 8.54
N ARG A 248 10.06 -23.00 8.83
CA ARG A 248 9.02 -23.23 7.82
C ARG A 248 8.19 -22.00 7.60
N CYS A 249 7.95 -21.70 6.33
CA CYS A 249 6.95 -20.72 5.95
C CYS A 249 5.56 -21.19 6.40
N LEU A 250 4.88 -20.41 7.25
CA LEU A 250 3.54 -20.74 7.76
C LEU A 250 2.46 -20.83 6.66
N LYS A 251 2.70 -20.23 5.48
CA LYS A 251 1.77 -20.24 4.36
C LYS A 251 1.98 -21.40 3.40
N CYS A 252 3.22 -21.66 3.01
CA CYS A 252 3.53 -22.65 1.95
C CYS A 252 4.27 -23.89 2.46
N ASN A 253 4.60 -23.95 3.76
CA ASN A 253 5.37 -25.02 4.41
C ASN A 253 6.78 -25.27 3.84
N ASN A 254 7.28 -24.42 2.94
CA ASN A 254 8.65 -24.50 2.45
C ASN A 254 9.62 -24.28 3.61
N LEU A 255 10.62 -25.15 3.66
CA LEU A 255 11.71 -25.10 4.63
C LEU A 255 12.79 -24.17 4.13
N ASN A 256 13.21 -23.23 4.97
CA ASN A 256 14.16 -22.18 4.63
C ASN A 256 15.25 -22.08 5.71
N CYS A 257 16.34 -21.41 5.37
CA CYS A 257 17.43 -21.10 6.30
C CYS A 257 17.42 -19.60 6.61
N PHE A 258 17.31 -19.24 7.89
CA PHE A 258 17.33 -17.88 8.40
C PHE A 258 18.61 -17.14 8.00
N ASN A 259 19.76 -17.82 8.07
CA ASN A 259 21.08 -17.24 7.81
C ASN A 259 21.38 -17.02 6.31
N CYS A 260 20.59 -17.62 5.41
CA CYS A 260 20.80 -17.53 3.95
C CYS A 260 19.77 -16.63 3.25
N ARG A 261 19.07 -15.79 4.03
CA ARG A 261 17.93 -14.96 3.56
C ARG A 261 18.23 -14.10 2.32
N ASP A 262 19.45 -13.58 2.19
CA ASP A 262 19.79 -12.58 1.16
C ASP A 262 21.00 -12.93 0.27
N SER A 263 21.87 -13.86 0.68
CA SER A 263 23.23 -13.92 0.13
C SER A 263 23.47 -15.00 -0.93
N GLY A 264 22.58 -15.97 -1.12
CA GLY A 264 22.84 -17.13 -2.00
C GLY A 264 24.07 -17.95 -1.60
N ILE A 265 24.74 -17.61 -0.49
CA ILE A 265 25.93 -18.27 0.03
C ILE A 265 25.49 -19.37 1.00
N VAL A 266 26.05 -20.57 0.82
CA VAL A 266 25.78 -21.71 1.69
C VAL A 266 26.46 -21.53 3.05
N CYS A 267 25.65 -21.25 4.08
CA CYS A 267 26.11 -21.09 5.45
C CYS A 267 26.63 -22.40 6.09
N ASN A 268 27.32 -22.29 7.22
CA ASN A 268 27.88 -23.45 7.93
C ASN A 268 26.82 -24.48 8.36
N TRP A 269 25.60 -24.03 8.67
CA TRP A 269 24.50 -24.94 8.99
C TRP A 269 24.19 -25.89 7.82
N HIS A 270 24.10 -25.39 6.59
CA HIS A 270 23.91 -26.23 5.41
C HIS A 270 25.06 -27.22 5.20
N LYS A 271 26.32 -26.82 5.47
CA LYS A 271 27.48 -27.72 5.38
C LYS A 271 27.38 -28.88 6.38
N GLN A 272 27.07 -28.57 7.64
CA GLN A 272 26.88 -29.59 8.69
C GLN A 272 25.70 -30.51 8.40
N ARG A 273 24.58 -29.94 7.94
CA ARG A 273 23.40 -30.70 7.54
C ARG A 273 23.71 -31.66 6.39
N ARG A 274 24.42 -31.20 5.35
CA ARG A 274 24.91 -32.04 4.25
C ARG A 274 25.76 -33.20 4.76
N ALA A 275 26.73 -32.92 5.64
CA ALA A 275 27.58 -33.96 6.21
C ALA A 275 26.77 -35.04 6.97
N LYS A 276 25.79 -34.62 7.79
CA LYS A 276 24.88 -35.55 8.50
C LYS A 276 24.07 -36.43 7.55
N ILE A 277 23.52 -35.85 6.48
CA ILE A 277 22.74 -36.59 5.47
C ILE A 277 23.63 -37.60 4.74
N LEU A 278 24.84 -37.21 4.32
CA LEU A 278 25.76 -38.11 3.65
C LEU A 278 26.17 -39.28 4.56
N ALA A 279 26.40 -39.02 5.85
CA ALA A 279 26.68 -40.06 6.83
C ALA A 279 25.48 -41.02 7.02
N ALA A 280 24.26 -40.49 7.13
CA ALA A 280 23.04 -41.30 7.21
C ALA A 280 22.82 -42.14 5.93
N LEU A 281 23.04 -41.56 4.75
CA LEU A 281 22.99 -42.29 3.48
C LEU A 281 24.04 -43.39 3.39
N SER A 282 25.22 -43.19 3.98
CA SER A 282 26.27 -44.22 4.04
C SER A 282 25.87 -45.35 4.99
N ARG A 283 25.36 -45.03 6.18
CA ARG A 283 24.91 -46.01 7.16
C ARG A 283 23.72 -46.82 6.67
N ALA A 284 22.74 -46.20 6.03
CA ALA A 284 21.59 -46.91 5.46
C ALA A 284 21.97 -47.93 4.36
N ARG A 285 23.21 -47.92 3.86
CA ARG A 285 23.74 -48.92 2.92
C ARG A 285 24.35 -50.13 3.61
N VAL A 286 24.73 -50.00 4.88
CA VAL A 286 25.32 -51.05 5.69
C VAL A 286 24.25 -51.49 6.70
N SER A 287 24.29 -52.74 7.19
CA SER A 287 23.31 -53.18 8.19
C SER A 287 23.34 -52.23 9.41
N PRO A 288 22.20 -51.71 9.88
CA PRO A 288 22.20 -50.75 10.97
C PRO A 288 22.68 -51.42 12.26
N GLU A 289 23.79 -50.93 12.81
CA GLU A 289 24.33 -51.39 14.10
C GLU A 289 23.39 -51.05 15.27
N ASN A 290 22.49 -50.06 15.11
CA ASN A 290 21.54 -49.60 16.12
C ASN A 290 20.17 -49.23 15.52
N ALA A 291 19.10 -49.84 16.02
CA ALA A 291 17.72 -49.64 15.54
C ALA A 291 17.18 -48.21 15.77
N ALA A 292 17.53 -47.56 16.88
CA ALA A 292 17.09 -46.19 17.19
C ALA A 292 17.73 -45.16 16.25
N GLN A 293 19.04 -45.31 15.99
CA GLN A 293 19.75 -44.48 15.02
C GLN A 293 19.22 -44.71 13.60
N ALA A 294 18.93 -45.96 13.23
CA ALA A 294 18.34 -46.31 11.94
C ALA A 294 16.97 -45.65 11.73
N SER A 295 16.12 -45.63 12.77
CA SER A 295 14.81 -44.96 12.72
C SER A 295 14.94 -43.43 12.57
N ALA A 296 15.88 -42.81 13.29
CA ALA A 296 16.13 -41.37 13.20
C ALA A 296 16.71 -40.97 11.83
N ASP A 297 17.67 -41.74 11.32
CA ASP A 297 18.25 -41.56 10.00
C ASP A 297 17.18 -41.71 8.90
N GLU A 298 16.33 -42.74 8.98
CA GLU A 298 15.29 -42.96 7.97
C GLU A 298 14.28 -41.81 7.92
N LYS A 299 13.81 -41.32 9.08
CA LYS A 299 12.94 -40.13 9.15
C LYS A 299 13.59 -38.89 8.56
N MET A 300 14.89 -38.66 8.84
CA MET A 300 15.64 -37.54 8.27
C MET A 300 15.79 -37.67 6.75
N LEU A 301 16.13 -38.87 6.26
CA LEU A 301 16.32 -39.13 4.84
C LEU A 301 15.01 -39.02 4.07
N GLU A 302 13.89 -39.49 4.62
CA GLU A 302 12.58 -39.32 4.03
C GLU A 302 12.22 -37.85 3.83
N LYS A 303 12.58 -37.01 4.80
CA LYS A 303 12.35 -35.56 4.75
C LYS A 303 13.23 -34.80 3.77
N LEU A 304 14.47 -35.24 3.59
CA LEU A 304 15.50 -34.41 2.95
C LEU A 304 16.02 -34.98 1.62
N THR A 305 15.61 -36.18 1.24
CA THR A 305 16.04 -36.82 -0.01
C THR A 305 14.86 -37.21 -0.87
N LYS A 306 15.00 -37.07 -2.19
CA LYS A 306 14.07 -37.64 -3.15
C LYS A 306 14.56 -39.00 -3.63
N ARG A 307 13.65 -39.84 -4.11
CA ARG A 307 14.04 -41.10 -4.76
C ARG A 307 14.21 -40.92 -6.26
N CYS A 308 15.19 -41.65 -6.82
CA CYS A 308 15.38 -41.73 -8.26
C CYS A 308 14.09 -42.24 -8.94
N PRO A 309 13.56 -41.52 -9.94
CA PRO A 309 12.29 -41.86 -10.59
C PRO A 309 12.41 -43.04 -11.58
N PHE A 310 13.63 -43.43 -11.96
CA PHE A 310 13.85 -44.53 -12.91
C PHE A 310 13.52 -45.90 -12.31
N LYS A 311 12.85 -46.71 -13.12
CA LYS A 311 12.45 -48.08 -12.81
C LYS A 311 13.68 -48.93 -12.46
N GLY A 312 13.61 -49.68 -11.36
CA GLY A 312 14.69 -50.56 -10.90
C GLY A 312 15.83 -49.89 -10.12
N CYS A 313 15.79 -48.57 -9.89
CA CYS A 313 16.80 -47.87 -9.09
C CYS A 313 16.27 -47.41 -7.73
N GLY A 314 15.49 -46.33 -7.69
CA GLY A 314 14.92 -45.81 -6.44
C GLY A 314 15.91 -45.31 -5.38
N SER A 315 17.20 -45.15 -5.72
CA SER A 315 18.23 -44.62 -4.83
C SER A 315 17.82 -43.26 -4.27
N ARG A 316 18.15 -43.01 -3.00
CA ARG A 316 17.94 -41.72 -2.34
C ARG A 316 18.98 -40.71 -2.81
N ILE A 317 18.51 -39.52 -3.18
CA ILE A 317 19.32 -38.44 -3.74
C ILE A 317 19.09 -37.19 -2.89
N TYR A 318 20.17 -36.63 -2.38
CA TYR A 318 20.17 -35.36 -1.65
C TYR A 318 20.54 -34.22 -2.59
N PHE A 319 19.79 -33.11 -2.52
CA PHE A 319 20.08 -31.87 -3.23
C PHE A 319 20.44 -30.78 -2.21
N ASP A 320 21.64 -30.22 -2.34
CA ASP A 320 22.18 -29.22 -1.42
C ASP A 320 22.06 -27.78 -1.92
N GLY A 321 21.36 -27.55 -3.03
CA GLY A 321 21.17 -26.22 -3.62
C GLY A 321 22.36 -25.68 -4.41
N ASN A 322 23.54 -26.32 -4.35
CA ASN A 322 24.75 -25.85 -5.03
C ASN A 322 24.90 -26.38 -6.46
N LYS A 323 24.03 -27.30 -6.89
CA LYS A 323 24.07 -27.91 -8.22
C LYS A 323 22.85 -27.51 -9.02
N CYS A 324 22.94 -27.61 -10.33
CA CYS A 324 21.76 -27.48 -11.20
C CYS A 324 20.70 -28.52 -10.80
N ASN A 325 19.42 -28.13 -10.91
CA ASN A 325 18.31 -29.07 -10.75
C ASN A 325 18.29 -30.17 -11.83
N HIS A 326 19.04 -30.03 -12.93
CA HIS A 326 19.33 -31.12 -13.84
C HIS A 326 20.39 -32.03 -13.23
N MET A 327 19.92 -33.13 -12.65
CA MET A 327 20.75 -34.06 -11.90
C MET A 327 20.94 -35.37 -12.64
N ARG A 328 22.09 -36.01 -12.38
CA ARG A 328 22.34 -37.40 -12.77
C ARG A 328 22.33 -38.27 -11.52
N CYS A 329 21.55 -39.35 -11.54
CA CYS A 329 21.60 -40.38 -10.49
C CYS A 329 23.00 -41.00 -10.48
N SER A 330 23.84 -40.57 -9.54
CA SER A 330 25.29 -40.82 -9.52
C SER A 330 25.72 -41.40 -8.17
N GLY A 331 26.87 -42.07 -8.15
CA GLY A 331 27.40 -42.80 -7.00
C GLY A 331 27.48 -44.31 -7.25
N ALA A 332 27.99 -45.07 -6.28
CA ALA A 332 28.29 -46.50 -6.41
C ALA A 332 27.09 -47.39 -6.80
N HIS A 333 25.86 -46.95 -6.54
CA HIS A 333 24.62 -47.65 -6.90
C HIS A 333 23.64 -46.78 -7.70
N GLY A 334 24.11 -45.64 -8.24
CA GLY A 334 23.29 -44.78 -9.08
C GLY A 334 23.13 -45.39 -10.48
N CYS A 335 21.92 -45.35 -11.04
CA CYS A 335 21.66 -45.91 -12.38
C CYS A 335 22.18 -45.03 -13.53
N GLY A 336 22.75 -43.86 -13.25
CA GLY A 336 23.30 -42.96 -14.26
C GLY A 336 22.25 -42.18 -15.05
N ILE A 337 20.96 -42.31 -14.75
CA ILE A 337 19.89 -41.60 -15.46
C ILE A 337 19.93 -40.09 -15.16
N ALA A 338 19.68 -39.26 -16.18
CA ALA A 338 19.52 -37.82 -16.03
C ALA A 338 18.05 -37.48 -15.83
N PHE A 339 17.76 -36.54 -14.92
CA PHE A 339 16.39 -36.09 -14.63
C PHE A 339 16.38 -34.72 -13.94
N CYS A 340 15.24 -34.04 -13.97
CA CYS A 340 15.04 -32.83 -13.17
C CYS A 340 14.74 -33.20 -11.71
N TYR A 341 15.52 -32.72 -10.75
CA TYR A 341 15.28 -32.96 -9.32
C TYR A 341 13.96 -32.34 -8.83
N GLU A 342 13.52 -31.23 -9.41
CA GLU A 342 12.25 -30.59 -9.04
C GLU A 342 11.04 -31.41 -9.52
N CYS A 343 10.91 -31.60 -10.84
CA CYS A 343 9.74 -32.22 -11.47
C CYS A 343 9.90 -33.71 -11.81
N LYS A 344 11.05 -34.32 -11.52
CA LYS A 344 11.37 -35.74 -11.69
C LYS A 344 11.27 -36.31 -13.12
N VAL A 345 11.09 -35.46 -14.13
CA VAL A 345 11.08 -35.86 -15.55
C VAL A 345 12.47 -36.37 -15.95
N LEU A 346 12.50 -37.58 -16.51
CA LEU A 346 13.69 -38.22 -17.09
C LEU A 346 14.12 -37.51 -18.38
N MET A 347 15.42 -37.39 -18.59
CA MET A 347 16.01 -36.68 -19.75
C MET A 347 16.88 -37.63 -20.58
N SER A 348 16.88 -37.43 -21.90
CA SER A 348 17.74 -38.14 -22.85
C SER A 348 19.13 -37.48 -22.89
N CYS A 349 20.20 -38.27 -22.74
CA CYS A 349 21.58 -37.77 -22.76
C CYS A 349 22.25 -38.12 -24.10
N ALA A 350 22.81 -37.15 -24.81
CA ALA A 350 23.88 -37.40 -25.79
C ALA A 350 25.21 -37.69 -25.03
N PRO A 351 26.17 -38.46 -25.60
CA PRO A 351 27.34 -38.96 -24.86
C PRO A 351 28.27 -37.88 -24.25
N ARG A 352 29.03 -38.33 -23.23
CA ARG A 352 29.68 -37.62 -22.11
C ARG A 352 30.53 -36.36 -22.36
N SER A 353 30.85 -35.94 -23.58
CA SER A 353 31.97 -35.01 -23.84
C SER A 353 31.61 -33.54 -24.04
N THR A 354 30.32 -33.15 -24.10
CA THR A 354 29.91 -31.76 -24.44
C THR A 354 29.11 -31.03 -23.36
N CYS A 355 28.89 -31.65 -22.19
CA CYS A 355 27.85 -31.21 -21.24
C CYS A 355 28.32 -30.22 -20.15
N HIS A 356 29.46 -29.54 -20.31
CA HIS A 356 29.91 -28.50 -19.38
C HIS A 356 30.22 -27.20 -20.14
N GLY A 357 29.20 -26.34 -20.23
CA GLY A 357 29.24 -24.99 -20.78
C GLY A 357 27.82 -24.40 -20.81
N ASN A 358 27.69 -23.09 -21.03
CA ASN A 358 26.40 -22.37 -21.08
C ASN A 358 25.48 -22.77 -22.26
N ASN A 359 25.82 -23.83 -23.00
CA ASN A 359 25.07 -24.33 -24.16
C ASN A 359 24.83 -25.85 -24.06
N CYS A 360 24.10 -26.24 -23.02
CA CYS A 360 23.63 -27.60 -22.82
C CYS A 360 22.48 -27.94 -23.80
N LEU A 361 22.80 -28.54 -24.96
CA LEU A 361 21.84 -29.06 -25.95
C LEU A 361 21.20 -30.39 -25.48
N TRP A 362 20.50 -30.41 -24.34
CA TRP A 362 19.62 -31.55 -24.05
C TRP A 362 18.26 -31.32 -24.70
N ASP A 363 17.55 -32.41 -24.99
CA ASP A 363 16.08 -32.38 -24.99
C ASP A 363 15.61 -32.19 -23.54
N VAL A 364 15.88 -31.00 -22.99
CA VAL A 364 15.53 -30.66 -21.62
C VAL A 364 14.02 -30.48 -21.61
N ALA A 365 13.31 -31.40 -20.95
CA ALA A 365 11.87 -31.32 -20.86
C ALA A 365 11.45 -31.25 -19.40
N HIS A 366 10.50 -30.35 -19.11
CA HIS A 366 10.01 -30.06 -17.76
C HIS A 366 8.49 -30.18 -17.72
N LEU A 367 7.94 -30.55 -16.56
CA LEU A 367 6.49 -30.45 -16.35
C LEU A 367 6.05 -28.98 -16.36
N LYS A 368 4.83 -28.75 -16.83
CA LYS A 368 4.16 -27.44 -16.74
C LYS A 368 4.17 -26.96 -15.29
N GLY A 369 4.71 -25.76 -15.07
CA GLY A 369 4.82 -25.15 -13.73
C GLY A 369 6.10 -25.47 -12.95
N CYS A 370 7.06 -26.21 -13.52
CA CYS A 370 8.39 -26.40 -12.93
C CYS A 370 9.16 -25.08 -12.90
N SER A 371 9.67 -24.71 -11.72
CA SER A 371 10.38 -23.43 -11.56
C SER A 371 11.66 -23.35 -12.40
N VAL A 372 12.35 -24.48 -12.60
CA VAL A 372 13.54 -24.57 -13.48
C VAL A 372 13.19 -24.30 -14.95
N GLY A 373 12.08 -24.86 -15.44
CA GLY A 373 11.64 -24.67 -16.83
C GLY A 373 11.21 -23.23 -17.12
N LEU A 374 10.53 -22.59 -16.16
CA LEU A 374 10.13 -21.19 -16.25
C LEU A 374 11.33 -20.22 -16.26
N ALA A 375 12.37 -20.51 -15.45
CA ALA A 375 13.57 -19.68 -15.38
C ALA A 375 14.43 -19.75 -16.65
N SER A 376 14.38 -20.87 -17.39
CA SER A 376 15.35 -21.19 -18.46
C SER A 376 14.83 -20.93 -19.89
N ARG A 377 13.60 -20.40 -20.06
CA ARG A 377 12.94 -20.18 -21.38
C ARG A 377 12.96 -21.42 -22.31
N ILE A 378 12.81 -22.61 -21.74
CA ILE A 378 12.89 -23.87 -22.50
C ILE A 378 11.52 -24.17 -23.15
N PRO A 379 11.43 -24.44 -24.47
CA PRO A 379 10.14 -24.61 -25.17
C PRO A 379 9.37 -25.91 -24.85
N ALA A 380 10.07 -26.97 -24.40
CA ALA A 380 9.50 -28.31 -24.29
C ALA A 380 8.82 -28.56 -22.93
N VAL A 381 7.49 -28.45 -22.91
CA VAL A 381 6.67 -28.93 -21.80
C VAL A 381 6.43 -30.44 -21.99
N SER A 382 6.96 -31.27 -21.09
CA SER A 382 6.58 -32.69 -21.03
C SER A 382 5.18 -32.83 -20.45
N LYS A 383 4.37 -33.69 -21.07
CA LYS A 383 3.19 -34.25 -20.39
C LYS A 383 3.65 -35.06 -19.19
N LEU A 384 2.82 -35.11 -18.14
CA LEU A 384 3.08 -35.98 -17.00
C LEU A 384 3.24 -37.42 -17.53
N PRO A 385 4.35 -38.12 -17.20
CA PRO A 385 4.49 -39.53 -17.52
C PRO A 385 3.27 -40.30 -17.01
N LEU A 386 2.61 -41.03 -17.90
CA LEU A 386 1.49 -41.89 -17.51
C LEU A 386 1.99 -42.93 -16.51
N ALA A 387 1.12 -43.41 -15.61
CA ALA A 387 1.46 -44.48 -14.67
C ALA A 387 2.00 -45.76 -15.36
N ARG A 388 1.69 -45.94 -16.65
CA ARG A 388 2.16 -47.03 -17.52
C ARG A 388 3.48 -46.76 -18.26
N ASP A 389 4.14 -45.60 -18.10
CA ASP A 389 5.45 -45.36 -18.72
C ASP A 389 6.47 -46.33 -18.12
N SER A 390 6.97 -47.25 -18.95
CA SER A 390 7.82 -48.37 -18.55
C SER A 390 9.17 -47.94 -17.98
N ARG A 391 9.56 -46.67 -18.13
CA ARG A 391 10.83 -46.13 -17.63
C ARG A 391 10.75 -45.66 -16.19
N TYR A 392 9.55 -45.38 -15.68
CA TYR A 392 9.36 -44.87 -14.33
C TYR A 392 9.05 -45.99 -13.33
N ARG A 393 9.50 -45.81 -12.09
CA ARG A 393 9.06 -46.65 -10.98
C ARG A 393 7.61 -46.34 -10.61
N GLU A 394 6.95 -47.28 -9.95
CA GLU A 394 5.67 -47.01 -9.30
C GLU A 394 5.84 -45.91 -8.22
N GLY A 395 4.90 -44.98 -8.19
CA GLY A 395 4.92 -43.81 -7.30
C GLY A 395 6.14 -42.89 -7.49
N TRP A 396 6.72 -42.84 -8.69
CA TRP A 396 7.90 -42.01 -8.98
C TRP A 396 7.69 -40.52 -8.65
N ASP A 397 6.47 -40.04 -8.76
CA ASP A 397 6.02 -38.67 -8.56
C ASP A 397 5.78 -38.32 -7.07
N LEU A 398 5.82 -39.33 -6.19
CA LEU A 398 5.57 -39.17 -4.75
C LEU A 398 6.87 -39.31 -3.94
N ASP A 399 7.08 -38.41 -2.99
CA ASP A 399 7.98 -38.59 -1.85
C ASP A 399 7.23 -38.09 -0.60
N PRO A 400 6.39 -38.92 0.06
CA PRO A 400 5.42 -38.48 1.07
C PRO A 400 6.00 -37.69 2.26
N GLY A 401 7.23 -37.99 2.66
CA GLY A 401 7.91 -37.25 3.72
C GLY A 401 8.75 -36.06 3.26
N TYR A 402 9.00 -35.85 1.95
CA TYR A 402 9.98 -34.87 1.47
C TYR A 402 9.54 -33.42 1.69
N GLU A 403 10.30 -32.71 2.52
CA GLU A 403 10.08 -31.33 2.95
C GLU A 403 10.67 -30.34 1.93
N GLY A 404 10.10 -30.34 0.72
CA GLY A 404 10.49 -29.42 -0.36
C GLY A 404 9.73 -29.64 -1.66
N ALA A 405 8.67 -30.43 -1.64
CA ALA A 405 7.85 -30.68 -2.82
C ALA A 405 6.90 -29.50 -3.07
N ARG A 406 7.04 -28.84 -4.23
CA ARG A 406 5.87 -28.24 -4.86
C ARG A 406 5.03 -29.39 -5.40
N LYS A 407 3.78 -29.54 -4.92
CA LYS A 407 2.83 -30.44 -5.57
C LYS A 407 2.58 -29.89 -6.98
N PHE A 408 3.08 -30.56 -8.01
CA PHE A 408 2.61 -30.36 -9.37
C PHE A 408 1.18 -30.90 -9.40
N LYS A 409 0.19 -30.05 -9.15
CA LYS A 409 -1.21 -30.44 -9.34
C LYS A 409 -1.35 -30.81 -10.82
N GLY A 410 -1.77 -32.04 -11.08
CA GLY A 410 -2.17 -32.47 -12.40
C GLY A 410 -3.12 -31.43 -12.98
N VAL A 411 -2.71 -30.85 -14.09
CA VAL A 411 -3.62 -30.11 -14.95
C VAL A 411 -4.41 -31.20 -15.65
N GLU A 412 -5.64 -31.42 -15.21
CA GLU A 412 -6.68 -31.88 -16.15
C GLU A 412 -6.79 -30.89 -17.30
#